data_AF-A0A9W7DD43-F1
#
_entry.id   AF-A0A9W7DD43-F1
#
_cell.length_a   1.000
_cell.length_b   1.000
_cell.length_c   1.000
_cell.angle_alpha   90.00
_cell.angle_beta   90.00
_cell.angle_gamma   90.00
#
_symmetry.space_group_name_H-M   'P 1'
#
loop_
_entity.id
_entity.type
_entity.pdbx_description
1 polymer ?
#
loop_
_entity_poly.entity_id
_entity_poly.type
_entity_poly.pdbx_seq_one_letter_code
_entity_poly.pdbx_strand_id
1 'polypeptide(L)'
;MSRSAQLEQDNEAQFNLLASKISAFKNVANDINNYAQEDTNTMNTLNGQFNSLMESVKSTSHKLSIVMNRNPRLVKLVGGAVGIFFILYFTLKWLF
;
A
#
# COMPACT_ATOMS: atom_id res chain seq x y z
N MET A 1 -24.72 -35.75 47.06
CA MET A 1 -25.09 -35.02 45.82
C MET A 1 -25.17 -36.04 44.69
N SER A 2 -26.25 -36.01 43.91
CA SER A 2 -26.48 -36.97 42.82
C SER A 2 -25.46 -36.77 41.70
N ARG A 3 -24.91 -37.87 41.16
CA ARG A 3 -23.97 -37.89 40.03
C ARG A 3 -24.51 -37.15 38.79
N SER A 4 -25.84 -37.08 38.66
CA SER A 4 -26.53 -36.31 37.61
C SER A 4 -26.35 -34.80 37.77
N ALA A 5 -26.39 -34.28 39.00
CA ALA A 5 -26.24 -32.85 39.26
C ALA A 5 -24.80 -32.36 38.99
N GLN A 6 -23.79 -33.23 39.18
CA GLN A 6 -22.40 -32.93 38.82
C GLN A 6 -22.21 -32.90 37.30
N LEU A 7 -22.82 -33.84 36.56
CA LEU A 7 -22.76 -33.87 35.09
C LEU A 7 -23.49 -32.69 34.45
N GLU A 8 -24.62 -32.24 35.02
CA GLU A 8 -25.29 -31.01 34.57
C GLU A 8 -24.43 -29.77 34.82
N GLN A 9 -23.77 -29.68 35.97
CA GLN A 9 -22.90 -28.54 36.29
C GLN A 9 -21.68 -28.46 35.37
N ASP A 10 -21.06 -29.61 35.05
CA ASP A 10 -19.95 -29.69 34.11
C ASP A 10 -20.39 -29.38 32.66
N ASN A 11 -21.57 -29.83 32.24
CA ASN A 11 -22.13 -29.50 30.93
C ASN A 11 -22.45 -28.01 30.81
N GLU A 12 -23.06 -27.41 31.84
CA GLU A 12 -23.37 -25.98 31.90
C GLU A 12 -22.08 -25.14 31.81
N ALA A 13 -21.01 -25.56 32.49
CA ALA A 13 -19.71 -24.90 32.41
C ALA A 13 -19.11 -24.99 31.00
N GLN A 14 -19.19 -26.15 30.34
CA GLN A 14 -18.72 -26.34 28.96
C GLN A 14 -19.55 -25.53 27.95
N PHE A 15 -20.86 -25.45 28.16
CA PHE A 15 -21.77 -24.69 27.30
C PHE A 15 -21.49 -23.18 27.40
N ASN A 16 -21.29 -22.67 28.62
CA ASN A 16 -20.89 -21.28 28.84
C ASN A 16 -19.53 -20.95 28.22
N LEU A 17 -18.56 -21.86 28.34
CA LEU A 17 -17.25 -21.75 27.67
C LEU A 17 -17.40 -21.70 26.15
N LEU A 18 -18.23 -22.56 25.57
CA LEU A 18 -18.48 -22.58 24.13
C LEU A 18 -19.18 -21.30 23.66
N ALA A 19 -20.20 -20.84 24.38
CA ALA A 19 -20.91 -19.60 24.08
C ALA A 19 -19.97 -18.38 24.15
N SER A 20 -19.09 -18.33 25.15
CA SER A 20 -18.06 -17.30 25.27
C SER A 20 -17.11 -17.33 24.08
N LYS A 21 -16.66 -18.51 23.64
CA LYS A 21 -15.78 -18.68 22.47
C LYS A 21 -16.47 -18.28 21.17
N ILE A 22 -17.74 -18.63 20.98
CA ILE A 22 -18.53 -18.25 19.81
C ILE A 22 -18.74 -16.75 19.75
N SER A 23 -19.02 -16.10 20.88
CA SER A 23 -19.16 -14.65 20.95
C SER A 23 -17.85 -13.93 20.60
N ALA A 24 -16.72 -14.42 21.14
CA ALA A 24 -15.39 -13.91 20.77
C ALA A 24 -15.09 -14.11 19.28
N PHE A 25 -15.40 -15.28 18.73
CA PHE A 25 -15.23 -15.57 17.30
C PHE A 25 -16.08 -14.67 16.42
N LYS A 26 -17.34 -14.41 16.82
CA LYS A 26 -18.24 -13.49 16.12
C LYS A 26 -17.70 -12.05 16.13
N ASN A 27 -17.14 -11.59 17.25
CA ASN A 27 -16.52 -10.27 17.33
C ASN A 27 -15.30 -10.17 16.40
N VAL A 28 -14.40 -11.16 16.45
CA VAL A 28 -13.24 -11.22 15.55
C VAL A 28 -13.66 -11.27 14.08
N ALA A 29 -14.70 -12.02 13.74
CA ALA A 29 -15.22 -12.09 12.38
C ALA A 29 -15.80 -10.74 11.90
N ASN A 30 -16.51 -10.02 12.76
CA ASN A 30 -16.99 -8.67 12.47
C ASN A 30 -15.84 -7.68 12.29
N ASP A 31 -14.83 -7.74 13.15
CA ASP A 31 -13.64 -6.89 13.05
C ASP A 31 -12.90 -7.14 11.74
N ILE A 32 -12.68 -8.41 11.36
CA ILE A 32 -12.07 -8.77 10.07
C ILE A 32 -12.87 -8.21 8.88
N ASN A 33 -14.20 -8.28 8.94
CA ASN A 33 -15.05 -7.73 7.88
C ASN A 33 -14.89 -6.21 7.76
N ASN A 34 -14.84 -5.50 8.89
CA ASN A 34 -14.63 -4.06 8.93
C ASN A 34 -13.25 -3.68 8.39
N TYR A 35 -12.18 -4.38 8.80
CA TYR A 35 -10.82 -4.18 8.28
C TYR A 35 -10.74 -4.44 6.77
N ALA A 36 -11.38 -5.50 6.27
CA ALA A 36 -11.38 -5.81 4.83
C ALA A 36 -12.07 -4.72 3.99
N GLN A 37 -13.14 -4.11 4.51
CA GLN A 37 -13.81 -2.98 3.84
C GLN A 37 -12.94 -1.72 3.86
N GLU A 38 -12.28 -1.43 4.97
CA GLU A 38 -11.36 -0.28 5.10
C GLU A 38 -10.13 -0.43 4.19
N ASP A 39 -9.54 -1.62 4.12
CA ASP A 39 -8.42 -1.95 3.24
C ASP A 39 -8.81 -1.81 1.75
N THR A 40 -10.03 -2.22 1.38
CA THR A 40 -10.52 -2.07 0.00
C THR A 40 -10.63 -0.60 -0.41
N ASN A 41 -11.13 0.26 0.48
CA ASN A 41 -11.23 1.70 0.23
C ASN A 41 -9.85 2.37 0.13
N THR A 42 -8.91 1.94 0.97
CA THR A 42 -7.52 2.40 0.93
C THR A 42 -6.83 1.97 -0.35
N MET A 43 -6.98 0.70 -0.76
CA MET A 43 -6.45 0.20 -2.04
C MET A 43 -7.04 0.96 -3.25
N ASN A 44 -8.34 1.23 -3.25
CA ASN A 44 -8.98 2.01 -4.32
C ASN A 44 -8.41 3.43 -4.41
N THR A 45 -8.17 4.07 -3.26
CA THR A 45 -7.57 5.40 -3.18
C THR A 45 -6.13 5.39 -3.72
N LEU A 46 -5.32 4.41 -3.31
CA LEU A 46 -3.95 4.23 -3.80
C LEU A 46 -3.92 3.98 -5.31
N ASN A 47 -4.82 3.13 -5.82
CA ASN A 47 -4.91 2.84 -7.25
C ASN A 47 -5.28 4.09 -8.07
N GLY A 48 -6.23 4.89 -7.58
CA GLY A 48 -6.57 6.19 -8.16
C GLY A 48 -5.37 7.15 -8.20
N GLN A 49 -4.61 7.24 -7.12
CA GLN A 49 -3.41 8.08 -7.04
C GLN A 49 -2.32 7.58 -8.00
N PHE A 50 -2.05 6.28 -8.07
CA PHE A 50 -1.10 5.69 -9.01
C PHE A 50 -1.47 5.96 -10.47
N ASN A 51 -2.74 5.82 -10.84
CA ASN A 51 -3.20 6.14 -12.19
C ASN A 51 -2.98 7.63 -12.50
N SER A 52 -3.32 8.53 -11.58
CA SER A 52 -3.10 9.97 -11.77
C SER A 52 -1.62 10.36 -11.89
N LEU A 53 -0.75 9.70 -11.12
CA LEU A 53 0.71 9.85 -11.22
C LEU A 53 1.21 9.34 -12.57
N MET A 54 0.76 8.16 -13.00
CA MET A 54 1.15 7.57 -14.28
C MET A 54 0.69 8.44 -15.46
N GLU A 55 -0.53 8.98 -15.42
CA GLU A 55 -1.03 9.92 -16.42
C GLU A 55 -0.20 11.22 -16.43
N SER A 56 0.15 11.74 -15.25
CA SER A 56 0.98 12.94 -15.11
C SER A 56 2.40 12.71 -15.64
N VAL A 57 2.99 11.56 -15.35
CA VAL A 57 4.31 11.13 -15.86
C VAL A 57 4.25 10.97 -17.37
N LYS A 58 3.22 10.30 -17.91
CA LYS A 58 3.04 10.11 -19.35
C LYS A 58 2.86 11.44 -20.07
N SER A 59 2.03 12.33 -19.53
CA SER A 59 1.79 13.69 -20.06
C SER A 59 3.08 14.53 -20.05
N THR A 60 3.81 14.53 -18.94
CA THR A 60 5.08 15.26 -18.81
C THR A 60 6.14 14.70 -19.74
N SER A 61 6.26 13.38 -19.84
CA SER A 61 7.17 12.69 -20.77
C SER A 61 6.84 13.00 -22.23
N HIS A 62 5.55 13.03 -22.58
CA HIS A 62 5.12 13.39 -23.93
C HIS A 62 5.41 14.86 -24.25
N LYS A 63 5.14 15.78 -23.31
CA LYS A 63 5.49 17.20 -23.45
C LYS A 63 7.01 17.38 -23.59
N LEU A 64 7.79 16.67 -22.79
CA LEU A 64 9.25 16.68 -22.88
C LEU A 64 9.72 16.17 -24.24
N SER A 65 9.15 15.07 -24.75
CA SER A 65 9.44 14.53 -26.09
C SER A 65 9.12 15.52 -27.21
N ILE A 66 7.97 16.21 -27.13
CA ILE A 66 7.61 17.27 -28.08
C ILE A 66 8.62 18.42 -28.02
N VAL A 67 8.99 18.88 -26.82
CA VAL A 67 9.98 19.96 -26.65
C VAL A 67 11.35 19.53 -27.20
N MET A 68 11.73 18.27 -26.98
CA MET A 68 12.93 17.64 -27.52
C MET A 68 12.97 17.70 -29.05
N ASN A 69 11.83 17.40 -29.68
CA ASN A 69 11.71 17.36 -31.13
C ASN A 69 11.56 18.77 -31.76
N ARG A 70 10.90 19.72 -31.08
CA ARG A 70 10.72 21.10 -31.59
C ARG A 70 11.97 21.97 -31.44
N ASN A 71 12.76 21.79 -30.40
CA ASN A 71 13.93 22.64 -30.10
C ASN A 71 15.18 21.83 -29.76
N PRO A 72 15.79 21.15 -30.75
CA PRO A 72 16.95 20.30 -30.52
C PRO A 72 18.16 21.07 -29.98
N ARG A 73 18.25 22.39 -30.25
CA ARG A 73 19.34 23.25 -29.79
C ARG A 73 19.29 23.52 -28.28
N LEU A 74 18.09 23.77 -27.72
CA LEU A 74 17.89 23.96 -26.28
C LEU A 74 18.11 22.65 -25.52
N VAL A 75 17.62 21.53 -26.05
CA VAL A 75 17.81 20.21 -25.42
C VAL A 75 19.27 19.79 -25.41
N LYS A 76 20.02 20.01 -26.50
CA LYS A 76 21.46 19.75 -26.52
C LYS A 76 22.21 20.60 -25.50
N LEU A 77 21.81 21.85 -25.31
CA LEU A 77 22.43 22.76 -24.33
C LEU A 77 22.15 22.33 -22.89
N VAL A 78 20.89 22.06 -22.56
CA VAL A 78 20.49 21.60 -21.21
C VAL A 78 21.05 20.20 -20.92
N GLY A 79 20.94 19.27 -21.87
CA GLY A 79 21.50 17.92 -21.74
C GLY A 79 23.02 17.92 -21.59
N GLY A 80 23.72 18.81 -22.30
CA GLY A 80 25.16 19.01 -22.14
C GLY A 80 25.53 19.53 -20.75
N ALA A 81 24.81 20.54 -20.24
CA ALA A 81 25.04 21.08 -18.90
C ALA A 81 24.81 20.03 -17.79
N VAL A 82 23.71 19.27 -17.88
CA VAL A 82 23.42 18.18 -16.93
C VAL A 82 24.46 17.05 -17.04
N GLY A 83 24.88 16.69 -18.25
CA GLY A 83 25.90 15.68 -18.48
C GLY A 83 27.25 16.05 -17.85
N ILE A 84 27.71 17.30 -18.03
CA ILE A 84 28.94 17.80 -17.41
C ILE A 84 28.86 17.76 -15.88
N PHE A 85 27.71 18.17 -15.32
CA PHE A 85 27.49 18.13 -13.87
C PHE A 85 27.59 16.70 -13.31
N PHE A 86 26.97 15.72 -13.98
CA PHE A 86 27.06 14.31 -13.59
C PHE A 86 28.50 13.78 -13.70
N ILE A 87 29.21 14.10 -14.78
CA ILE A 87 30.60 13.69 -14.97
C ILE A 87 31.48 14.22 -13.84
N LEU A 88 31.35 15.50 -13.49
CA LEU A 88 32.09 16.13 -12.40
C LEU A 88 31.75 15.47 -11.04
N TYR A 89 30.46 15.25 -10.77
CA TYR A 89 30.03 14.60 -9.53
C TYR A 89 30.55 13.17 -9.40
N PHE A 90 30.46 12.37 -10.48
CA PHE A 90 30.93 10.98 -10.47
C PHE A 90 32.45 10.89 -10.35
N THR A 91 33.21 11.78 -11.00
CA THR A 91 34.66 11.81 -10.85
C THR A 91 35.08 12.28 -9.46
N LEU A 92 34.42 13.29 -8.89
CA LEU A 92 34.68 13.74 -7.51
C LEU A 92 34.37 12.64 -6.48
N LYS A 93 33.26 11.91 -6.65
CA LYS A 93 32.87 10.81 -5.74
C LYS A 93 33.67 9.52 -5.95
N TRP A 94 34.27 9.32 -7.13
CA TRP A 94 35.11 8.15 -7.39
C TRP A 94 36.57 8.37 -6.97
N LEU A 95 37.02 9.63 -6.95
CA LEU A 95 38.37 10.03 -6.53
C LEU A 95 38.48 10.29 -5.01
N PHE A 96 37.36 10.49 -4.31
CA PHE A 96 37.27 10.81 -2.88
C PHE A 96 36.37 9.80 -2.16
#